data_AF-A0A660U2U1-F1
#
_entry.id   AF-A0A660U2U1-F1
#
_cell.length_a   1.000
_cell.length_b   1.000
_cell.length_c   1.000
_cell.angle_alpha   90.00
_cell.angle_beta   90.00
_cell.angle_gamma   90.00
#
_symmetry.space_group_name_H-M   'P 1'
#
loop_
_entity.id
_entity.type
_entity.pdbx_description
1 polymer ?
#
loop_
_entity_poly.entity_id
_entity_poly.type
_entity_poly.pdbx_seq_one_letter_code
_entity_poly.pdbx_strand_id
1 'polypeptide(L)'
;MRPVFLLIILISFPFIGCLAEKSLIDQYNEFAIRAAKEGLWREAAFRWERIIQIDPRNAKAHNNLAVAYEAMGRLDEAEKHYKLALELDPDNKAIQENYLRFKRSQRRREGAGEKGSG
;
A
#
# COMPACT_ATOMS: atom_id res chain seq x y z
N MET A 1 -3.47 -1.79 61.18
CA MET A 1 -4.29 -2.51 60.19
C MET A 1 -3.95 -1.95 58.81
N ARG A 2 -3.61 -2.80 57.85
CA ARG A 2 -2.90 -2.45 56.60
C ARG A 2 -3.84 -1.78 55.56
N PRO A 3 -3.35 -0.80 54.77
CA PRO A 3 -4.15 -0.01 53.82
C PRO A 3 -4.41 -0.80 52.53
N VAL A 4 -5.67 -0.83 52.07
CA VAL A 4 -6.00 -1.33 50.72
C VAL A 4 -5.87 -0.15 49.77
N PHE A 5 -4.69 -0.04 49.17
CA PHE A 5 -4.46 0.67 47.94
C PHE A 5 -5.43 0.12 46.88
N LEU A 6 -6.43 0.91 46.49
CA LEU A 6 -7.16 0.67 45.26
C LEU A 6 -6.17 0.87 44.12
N LEU A 7 -5.62 -0.25 43.68
CA LEU A 7 -4.67 -0.38 42.60
C LEU A 7 -5.26 0.29 41.36
N ILE A 8 -4.57 1.32 40.89
CA ILE A 8 -4.61 1.80 39.52
C ILE A 8 -4.34 0.59 38.63
N ILE A 9 -5.39 0.01 38.06
CA ILE A 9 -5.25 -0.95 36.97
C ILE A 9 -5.29 -0.13 35.68
N LEU A 10 -4.22 0.65 35.48
CA LEU A 10 -3.73 0.98 34.15
C LEU A 10 -3.24 -0.34 33.55
N ILE A 11 -4.17 -1.17 33.03
CA ILE A 11 -3.74 -2.20 32.09
C ILE A 11 -3.35 -1.44 30.83
N SER A 12 -2.07 -1.05 30.79
CA SER A 12 -1.27 -1.22 29.60
C SER A 12 -1.64 -2.59 29.03
N PHE A 13 -2.56 -2.61 28.07
CA PHE A 13 -2.94 -3.81 27.34
C PHE A 13 -2.34 -3.69 25.94
N PRO A 14 -0.99 -3.74 25.77
CA PRO A 14 -0.39 -3.72 24.44
C PRO A 14 -0.56 -5.07 23.73
N PHE A 15 -1.56 -5.88 24.10
CA PHE A 15 -1.77 -7.22 23.56
C PHE A 15 -3.09 -7.40 22.80
N ILE A 16 -4.10 -6.53 22.98
CA ILE A 16 -5.35 -6.61 22.18
C ILE A 16 -5.24 -5.79 20.88
N GLY A 17 -4.40 -4.75 20.85
CA GLY A 17 -4.26 -3.86 19.68
C GLY A 17 -3.80 -4.59 18.41
N CYS A 18 -2.79 -5.46 18.51
CA CYS A 18 -2.19 -6.11 17.35
C CYS A 18 -3.14 -7.06 16.60
N LEU A 19 -4.03 -7.77 17.31
CA LEU A 19 -4.97 -8.71 16.70
C LEU A 19 -6.13 -8.00 15.98
N ALA A 20 -6.60 -6.88 16.54
CA ALA A 20 -7.65 -6.08 15.92
C ALA A 20 -7.14 -5.36 14.66
N GLU A 21 -5.91 -4.84 14.69
CA GLU A 21 -5.29 -4.14 13.56
C GLU A 21 -5.05 -5.05 12.36
N LYS A 22 -4.53 -6.27 12.58
CA LYS A 22 -4.29 -7.24 11.49
C LYS A 22 -5.60 -7.66 10.80
N SER A 23 -6.65 -7.89 11.58
CA SER A 23 -7.99 -8.19 11.05
C SER A 23 -8.54 -7.04 10.19
N LEU A 24 -8.27 -5.80 10.56
CA LEU A 24 -8.70 -4.62 9.81
C LEU A 24 -7.93 -4.46 8.48
N ILE A 25 -6.60 -4.70 8.51
CA ILE A 25 -5.76 -4.70 7.30
C ILE A 25 -6.26 -5.73 6.29
N ASP A 26 -6.56 -6.95 6.75
CA ASP A 26 -7.05 -8.02 5.88
C ASP A 26 -8.39 -7.65 5.24
N GLN A 27 -9.33 -7.10 6.02
CA GLN A 27 -10.62 -6.61 5.50
C GLN A 27 -10.46 -5.51 4.44
N TYR A 28 -9.60 -4.52 4.70
CA TYR A 28 -9.31 -3.48 3.71
C TYR A 28 -8.65 -4.05 2.46
N ASN A 29 -7.76 -5.02 2.61
CA ASN A 29 -7.05 -5.61 1.48
C ASN A 29 -7.99 -6.46 0.61
N GLU A 30 -8.88 -7.25 1.21
CA GLU A 30 -9.89 -8.01 0.49
C GLU A 30 -10.82 -7.10 -0.31
N PHE A 31 -11.31 -6.01 0.31
CA PHE A 31 -12.11 -5.02 -0.40
C PHE A 31 -11.33 -4.39 -1.55
N ALA A 32 -10.08 -3.96 -1.30
CA ALA A 32 -9.26 -3.28 -2.31
C ALA A 32 -9.01 -4.16 -3.53
N ILE A 33 -8.70 -5.44 -3.31
CA ILE A 33 -8.50 -6.43 -4.38
C ILE A 33 -9.79 -6.62 -5.18
N ARG A 34 -10.95 -6.71 -4.51
CA ARG A 34 -12.24 -6.81 -5.20
C ARG A 34 -12.53 -5.57 -6.03
N ALA A 35 -12.38 -4.38 -5.46
CA ALA A 35 -12.58 -3.12 -6.16
C ALA A 35 -11.65 -2.99 -7.38
N ALA A 36 -10.37 -3.36 -7.24
CA ALA A 36 -9.42 -3.36 -8.34
C ALA A 36 -9.81 -4.32 -9.48
N LYS A 37 -10.35 -5.51 -9.16
CA LYS A 37 -10.86 -6.45 -10.18
C LYS A 37 -12.04 -5.88 -10.97
N GLU A 38 -12.87 -5.06 -10.33
CA GLU A 38 -13.99 -4.35 -10.96
C GLU A 38 -13.56 -3.04 -11.65
N GLY A 39 -12.26 -2.71 -11.67
CA GLY A 39 -11.74 -1.46 -12.25
C GLY A 39 -12.04 -0.20 -11.41
N LEU A 40 -12.51 -0.36 -10.18
CA LEU A 40 -12.79 0.70 -9.22
C LEU A 40 -11.48 1.15 -8.53
N TRP A 41 -10.59 1.75 -9.34
CA TRP A 41 -9.22 2.04 -8.92
C TRP A 41 -9.11 3.10 -7.82
N ARG A 42 -10.05 4.07 -7.75
CA ARG A 42 -10.06 5.09 -6.69
C ARG A 42 -10.41 4.47 -5.34
N GLU A 43 -11.41 3.59 -5.34
CA GLU A 43 -11.89 2.88 -4.16
C GLU A 43 -10.83 1.90 -3.66
N ALA A 44 -10.15 1.19 -4.57
CA ALA A 44 -9.03 0.33 -4.24
C ALA A 44 -7.86 1.12 -3.63
N ALA A 45 -7.46 2.23 -4.27
CA ALA A 45 -6.42 3.12 -3.77
C ALA A 45 -6.74 3.64 -2.35
N PHE A 46 -7.97 4.11 -2.13
CA PHE A 46 -8.42 4.59 -0.82
C PHE A 46 -8.25 3.52 0.27
N ARG A 47 -8.54 2.24 -0.01
CA ARG A 47 -8.34 1.17 0.97
C ARG A 47 -6.86 0.85 1.22
N TRP A 48 -6.03 0.83 0.18
CA TRP A 48 -4.59 0.65 0.38
C TRP A 48 -3.96 1.83 1.13
N GLU A 49 -4.43 3.06 0.94
CA GLU A 49 -4.04 4.21 1.76
C GLU A 49 -4.41 4.02 3.24
N ARG A 50 -5.58 3.43 3.54
CA ARG A 50 -5.95 3.08 4.93
C ARG A 50 -5.04 2.00 5.52
N ILE A 51 -4.63 1.01 4.74
CA ILE A 51 -3.65 0.02 5.20
C ILE A 51 -2.32 0.71 5.52
N ILE A 52 -1.85 1.62 4.67
CA ILE A 52 -0.60 2.37 4.89
C ILE A 52 -0.69 3.29 6.12
N GLN A 53 -1.87 3.84 6.44
CA GLN A 53 -2.06 4.62 7.66
C GLN A 53 -1.90 3.78 8.94
N ILE A 54 -2.25 2.49 8.88
CA ILE A 54 -2.13 1.54 10.00
C ILE A 54 -0.71 0.96 10.05
N ASP A 55 -0.21 0.50 8.90
CA ASP A 55 1.12 -0.05 8.71
C ASP A 55 1.85 0.68 7.56
N PRO A 56 2.57 1.77 7.88
CA PRO A 56 3.34 2.54 6.89
C PRO A 56 4.49 1.76 6.24
N ARG A 57 4.83 0.57 6.75
CA ARG A 57 5.90 -0.28 6.24
C ARG A 57 5.37 -1.46 5.43
N ASN A 58 4.08 -1.46 5.10
CA ASN A 58 3.47 -2.53 4.32
C ASN A 58 3.86 -2.46 2.83
N ALA A 59 4.96 -3.11 2.47
CA ALA A 59 5.47 -3.11 1.09
C ALA A 59 4.42 -3.54 0.04
N LYS A 60 3.55 -4.51 0.39
CA LYS A 60 2.47 -4.99 -0.49
C LYS A 60 1.41 -3.92 -0.74
N ALA A 61 1.01 -3.18 0.30
CA ALA A 61 0.06 -2.08 0.16
C ALA A 61 0.64 -0.95 -0.70
N HIS A 62 1.91 -0.59 -0.51
CA HIS A 62 2.59 0.37 -1.38
C HIS A 62 2.62 -0.09 -2.85
N ASN A 63 3.00 -1.35 -3.11
CA ASN A 63 2.97 -1.91 -4.46
C ASN A 63 1.57 -1.85 -5.10
N ASN A 64 0.54 -2.24 -4.35
CA ASN A 64 -0.82 -2.27 -4.89
C ASN A 64 -1.39 -0.87 -5.12
N LEU A 65 -1.09 0.09 -4.24
CA LEU A 65 -1.42 1.49 -4.44
C LEU A 65 -0.74 2.06 -5.68
N ALA A 66 0.51 1.67 -5.95
CA ALA A 66 1.22 2.05 -7.16
C ALA A 66 0.52 1.52 -8.43
N VAL A 67 0.06 0.26 -8.42
CA VAL A 67 -0.74 -0.31 -9.51
C VAL A 67 -2.05 0.46 -9.72
N ALA A 68 -2.73 0.86 -8.64
CA ALA A 68 -3.95 1.68 -8.76
C ALA A 68 -3.67 3.06 -9.37
N TYR A 69 -2.59 3.73 -8.96
CA TYR A 69 -2.18 4.99 -9.54
C TYR A 69 -1.78 4.86 -11.01
N GLU A 70 -1.09 3.78 -11.38
CA GLU A 70 -0.78 3.47 -12.78
C GLU A 70 -2.06 3.34 -13.62
N ALA A 71 -3.06 2.59 -13.12
CA ALA A 71 -4.35 2.42 -13.79
C ALA A 71 -5.16 3.73 -13.90
N MET A 72 -4.98 4.66 -12.97
CA MET A 72 -5.57 6.01 -13.02
C MET A 72 -4.76 7.01 -13.87
N GLY A 73 -3.62 6.61 -14.44
CA GLY A 73 -2.73 7.51 -15.19
C GLY A 73 -1.91 8.46 -14.33
N ARG A 74 -1.89 8.27 -13.00
CA ARG A 74 -1.13 9.05 -12.02
C ARG A 74 0.28 8.48 -11.88
N LEU A 75 1.08 8.69 -12.92
CA LEU A 75 2.35 7.96 -13.12
C LEU A 75 3.43 8.37 -12.10
N ASP A 76 3.46 9.63 -11.70
CA ASP A 76 4.44 10.13 -10.72
C ASP A 76 4.19 9.52 -9.33
N GLU A 77 2.93 9.45 -8.92
CA GLU A 77 2.55 8.80 -7.65
C GLU A 77 2.77 7.29 -7.70
N ALA A 78 2.48 6.65 -8.84
CA ALA A 78 2.80 5.24 -9.04
C ALA A 78 4.31 4.98 -8.85
N GLU A 79 5.18 5.80 -9.47
CA GLU A 79 6.63 5.65 -9.34
C GLU A 79 7.10 5.79 -7.89
N LYS A 80 6.57 6.78 -7.15
CA LYS A 80 6.91 6.97 -5.73
C LYS A 80 6.58 5.74 -4.89
N HIS A 81 5.37 5.19 -5.06
CA HIS A 81 4.94 4.03 -4.26
C HIS A 81 5.63 2.73 -4.67
N TYR A 82 5.95 2.52 -5.95
CA TYR A 82 6.76 1.37 -6.36
C TYR A 82 8.17 1.40 -5.77
N LYS A 83 8.83 2.58 -5.77
CA LYS A 83 10.16 2.73 -5.17
C LYS A 83 10.12 2.43 -3.67
N LEU A 84 9.16 3.00 -2.96
CA LEU A 84 9.01 2.74 -1.53
C LEU A 84 8.71 1.26 -1.22
N ALA A 85 7.91 0.58 -2.05
CA ALA A 85 7.68 -0.85 -1.91
C ALA A 85 8.98 -1.67 -2.05
N LEU A 86 9.85 -1.31 -3.00
CA LEU A 86 11.16 -1.94 -3.18
C LEU A 86 12.16 -1.60 -2.07
N GLU A 87 12.09 -0.38 -1.50
CA GLU A 87 12.91 -0.01 -0.35
C GLU A 87 12.51 -0.82 0.90
N LEU A 88 11.22 -1.11 1.07
CA LEU A 88 10.69 -1.86 2.20
C LEU A 88 10.90 -3.38 2.07
N ASP A 89 10.80 -3.93 0.86
CA ASP A 89 10.96 -5.35 0.57
C ASP A 89 11.69 -5.57 -0.77
N PRO A 90 13.03 -5.38 -0.79
CA PRO A 90 13.81 -5.40 -2.02
C PRO A 90 13.88 -6.77 -2.68
N ASP A 91 13.68 -7.86 -1.94
CA ASP A 91 13.75 -9.24 -2.44
C ASP A 91 12.41 -9.75 -2.99
N ASN A 92 11.36 -8.93 -2.94
CA ASN A 92 10.04 -9.30 -3.42
C ASN A 92 9.96 -9.29 -4.95
N LYS A 93 10.05 -10.49 -5.54
CA LYS A 93 9.99 -10.66 -7.00
C LYS A 93 8.75 -10.03 -7.64
N ALA A 94 7.59 -10.10 -7.00
CA ALA A 94 6.36 -9.52 -7.55
C ALA A 94 6.43 -7.98 -7.62
N ILE A 95 7.02 -7.34 -6.60
CA ILE A 95 7.22 -5.88 -6.60
C ILE A 95 8.23 -5.50 -7.67
N GLN A 96 9.36 -6.22 -7.77
CA GLN A 96 10.37 -5.99 -8.81
C GLN A 96 9.77 -6.11 -10.22
N GLU A 97 9.00 -7.16 -10.48
CA GLU A 97 8.35 -7.40 -11.77
C GLU A 97 7.33 -6.30 -12.12
N ASN A 98 6.53 -5.86 -11.14
CA ASN A 98 5.57 -4.79 -11.34
C ASN A 98 6.27 -3.46 -11.66
N TYR A 99 7.29 -3.08 -10.89
CA TYR A 99 8.03 -1.85 -11.15
C TYR A 99 8.77 -1.90 -12.49
N LEU A 100 9.37 -3.03 -12.85
CA LEU A 100 10.02 -3.22 -14.14
C LEU A 100 9.02 -3.10 -15.30
N ARG A 101 7.82 -3.67 -15.16
CA ARG A 101 6.74 -3.51 -16.15
C ARG A 101 6.33 -2.04 -16.28
N PHE A 102 6.17 -1.33 -15.16
CA PHE A 102 5.87 0.09 -15.13
C PHE A 102 6.96 0.93 -15.84
N LYS A 103 8.24 0.74 -15.53
CA LYS A 103 9.32 1.50 -16.20
C LYS A 103 9.41 1.21 -17.71
N ARG A 104 9.11 -0.03 -18.13
CA ARG A 104 9.02 -0.40 -19.56
C ARG A 104 7.81 0.22 -20.25
N SER A 105 6.70 0.46 -19.55
CA SER A 105 5.54 1.16 -20.13
C SER A 105 5.82 2.66 -20.26
N GLN A 106 6.52 3.27 -19.29
CA GLN A 106 6.93 4.69 -19.35
C GLN A 106 7.88 4.98 -20.51
N ARG A 107 8.99 4.22 -20.63
CA ARG A 107 9.98 4.45 -21.69
C ARG A 107 9.37 4.36 -23.10
N ARG A 108 8.40 3.47 -23.31
CA ARG A 108 7.69 3.33 -24.59
C ARG A 108 6.82 4.55 -24.90
N ARG A 109 6.24 5.18 -23.88
CA ARG A 109 5.43 6.40 -24.05
C ARG A 109 6.31 7.61 -24.38
N GLU A 110 7.44 7.74 -23.69
CA GLU A 110 8.42 8.82 -23.93
C GLU A 110 8.99 8.75 -25.36
N GLY A 111 9.47 7.59 -25.80
CA GLY A 111 10.02 7.43 -27.15
C GLY A 111 9.00 7.49 -28.29
N ALA A 112 7.70 7.41 -27.99
CA ALA A 112 6.64 7.64 -28.98
C ALA A 112 6.33 9.13 -29.17
N GLY A 113 6.52 9.95 -28.12
CA GLY A 113 6.34 11.40 -28.19
C GLY A 113 7.40 12.10 -29.03
N GLU A 114 8.64 11.60 -29.01
CA GLU A 114 9.77 12.18 -29.77
C GLU A 114 9.65 11.96 -31.30
N LYS A 115 8.93 10.94 -31.74
CA LYS A 115 8.78 10.61 -33.18
C LYS A 115 7.66 11.38 -33.88
N GLY A 116 6.88 12.18 -33.15
CA GLY A 116 5.75 12.95 -33.69
C GLY A 116 6.04 14.44 -33.93
N SER A 117 7.29 14.89 -33.76
CA SER A 117 7.67 16.32 -33.81
C SER A 117 8.44 16.72 -35.08
N GLY A 118 8.50 15.86 -36.10
CA GLY A 118 9.26 16.07 -37.34
C GLY A 118 8.38 16.44 -38.53
#